data_AF-A0A1E3H530-F1
#
_entry.id   AF-A0A1E3H530-F1
#
_cell.length_a   1.000
_cell.length_b   1.000
_cell.length_c   1.000
_cell.angle_alpha   90.00
_cell.angle_beta   90.00
_cell.angle_gamma   90.00
#
_symmetry.space_group_name_H-M   'P 1'
#
loop_
_entity.id
_entity.type
_entity.pdbx_description
1 polymer ?
#
loop_
_entity_poly.entity_id
_entity_poly.type
_entity_poly.pdbx_seq_one_letter_code
_entity_poly.pdbx_strand_id
1 'polypeptide(L)'
;MSDWDYVIAGGGSAACVAAMRLVRDHGQRVLIVERGPASTARIMRMPAGYLKYLGREDYLEMHETVAQERLGGRAPIVPQARALGGGSAVNAMVYMRGQKEDYDGWDALLGGGAGWSYADLLPHFRGLEKNERFNDAFHGICGSLMVSDPGSLCDTTRNFILAAQGAGIAWNPDFNGARQAGVGIMQHTMGRVNGRMERCDAVRAFLDPLRGDPRLGIVTGARVDRVVIEKGRAVGLDYMADGKMHRVRAGREVLVAAGTYNTAKLLMLSGIGPADHLRDHGLAVAADLPGVGARLQDHHEVPVIATTKGPSGYFGQDRGWNMIRNGLQYLLFGTGPVSTTGIESCLFYDPDGGERPTVQLYCAPIVYLDRDVSDARPTHGVTFTSCLLRPKARGSVRLRSADPAAKPLVDSNFFGDEDDLRLTVASMRFARKLMKTAPFDTVIAGELLPGRDADDEAALARFCGRTVKTNYHPVGSAPMGPDGDPLAVLDAQLKVRGVDGLRVIDCSAMPAIPSGNTNAPVMALASRAADLIAEDL
;
A
#
# COMPACT_ATOMS: atom_id res chain seq x y z
N MET A 1 36.23 -2.56 -10.98
CA MET A 1 35.67 -1.56 -10.04
C MET A 1 34.21 -1.35 -10.41
N SER A 2 33.32 -1.17 -9.43
CA SER A 2 31.89 -0.93 -9.71
C SER A 2 31.63 0.56 -9.94
N ASP A 3 30.82 0.89 -10.93
CA ASP A 3 30.36 2.26 -11.19
C ASP A 3 29.36 2.75 -10.12
N TRP A 4 28.71 1.82 -9.44
CA TRP A 4 27.67 2.06 -8.45
C TRP A 4 28.05 1.44 -7.11
N ASP A 5 27.86 2.19 -6.02
CA ASP A 5 28.08 1.69 -4.67
C ASP A 5 26.90 0.81 -4.26
N TYR A 6 25.67 1.23 -4.59
CA TYR A 6 24.44 0.49 -4.36
C TYR A 6 23.66 0.29 -5.66
N VAL A 7 23.04 -0.87 -5.80
CA VAL A 7 22.08 -1.15 -6.87
C VAL A 7 20.75 -1.59 -6.26
N ILE A 8 19.66 -0.96 -6.66
CA ILE A 8 18.31 -1.21 -6.16
C ILE A 8 17.48 -1.95 -7.21
N ALA A 9 16.96 -3.13 -6.84
CA ALA A 9 16.02 -3.90 -7.64
C ALA A 9 14.58 -3.42 -7.36
N GLY A 10 14.00 -2.67 -8.31
CA GLY A 10 12.70 -2.03 -8.17
C GLY A 10 12.81 -0.54 -7.87
N GLY A 11 11.98 0.27 -8.52
CA GLY A 11 11.90 1.73 -8.39
C GLY A 11 10.65 2.19 -7.64
N GLY A 12 10.21 1.42 -6.64
CA GLY A 12 9.03 1.72 -5.84
C GLY A 12 9.22 2.85 -4.82
N SER A 13 8.22 3.02 -3.94
CA SER A 13 8.21 4.09 -2.93
C SER A 13 9.39 4.01 -1.96
N ALA A 14 9.75 2.82 -1.51
CA ALA A 14 10.95 2.58 -0.70
C ALA A 14 12.25 2.96 -1.42
N ALA A 15 12.41 2.48 -2.67
CA ALA A 15 13.59 2.73 -3.47
C ALA A 15 13.86 4.22 -3.66
N CYS A 16 12.80 5.01 -3.90
CA CYS A 16 12.89 6.45 -4.07
C CYS A 16 13.43 7.15 -2.81
N VAL A 17 12.95 6.75 -1.62
CA VAL A 17 13.42 7.31 -0.34
C VAL A 17 14.85 6.90 -0.05
N ALA A 18 15.17 5.60 -0.17
CA ALA A 18 16.51 5.09 0.10
C ALA A 18 17.55 5.71 -0.85
N ALA A 19 17.25 5.78 -2.16
CA ALA A 19 18.13 6.45 -3.12
C ALA A 19 18.35 7.92 -2.76
N MET A 20 17.29 8.63 -2.38
CA MET A 20 17.40 10.03 -1.98
C MET A 20 18.33 10.22 -0.78
N ARG A 21 18.13 9.45 0.29
CA ARG A 21 18.97 9.49 1.50
C ARG A 21 20.42 9.12 1.18
N LEU A 22 20.64 8.00 0.48
CA LEU A 22 21.99 7.52 0.15
C LEU A 22 22.78 8.51 -0.71
N VAL A 23 22.13 9.13 -1.70
CA VAL A 23 22.79 10.12 -2.58
C VAL A 23 22.99 11.45 -1.87
N ARG A 24 21.93 12.01 -1.28
CA ARG A 24 21.92 13.36 -0.70
C ARG A 24 22.66 13.43 0.62
N ASP A 25 22.37 12.51 1.53
CA ASP A 25 22.81 12.57 2.93
C ASP A 25 24.13 11.81 3.14
N HIS A 26 24.39 10.76 2.34
CA HIS A 26 25.57 9.90 2.50
C HIS A 26 26.53 9.91 1.31
N GLY A 27 26.23 10.67 0.26
CA GLY A 27 27.12 10.89 -0.88
C GLY A 27 27.38 9.68 -1.78
N GLN A 28 26.57 8.63 -1.70
CA GLN A 28 26.77 7.36 -2.39
C GLN A 28 26.25 7.39 -3.84
N ARG A 29 26.82 6.55 -4.70
CA ARG A 29 26.33 6.33 -6.07
C ARG A 29 25.32 5.19 -6.10
N VAL A 30 24.12 5.47 -6.57
CA VAL A 30 22.97 4.55 -6.55
C VAL A 30 22.40 4.36 -7.95
N LEU A 31 22.21 3.11 -8.35
CA LEU A 31 21.44 2.74 -9.55
C LEU A 31 20.09 2.13 -9.16
N ILE A 32 19.00 2.64 -9.72
CA ILE A 32 17.66 2.02 -9.63
C ILE A 32 17.36 1.29 -10.93
N VAL A 33 16.92 0.03 -10.85
CA VAL A 33 16.42 -0.75 -12.00
C VAL A 33 14.93 -1.01 -11.81
N GLU A 34 14.09 -0.36 -12.62
CA GLU A 34 12.63 -0.41 -12.53
C GLU A 34 12.01 -1.05 -13.77
N ARG A 35 11.08 -1.99 -13.55
CA ARG A 35 10.39 -2.73 -14.61
C ARG A 35 9.41 -1.88 -15.40
N GLY A 36 8.71 -0.98 -14.73
CA GLY A 36 7.69 -0.13 -15.32
C GLY A 36 8.25 1.08 -16.06
N PRO A 37 7.35 1.86 -16.69
CA PRO A 37 7.73 3.09 -17.38
C PRO A 37 8.21 4.16 -16.37
N ALA A 38 9.02 5.09 -16.87
CA ALA A 38 9.58 6.21 -16.09
C ALA A 38 8.54 7.22 -15.58
N SER A 39 7.37 7.27 -16.20
CA SER A 39 6.33 8.20 -15.80
C SER A 39 4.95 7.65 -16.09
N THR A 40 4.02 8.12 -15.28
CA THR A 40 2.59 7.89 -15.44
C THR A 40 1.93 8.93 -16.34
N ALA A 41 0.72 8.64 -16.80
CA ALA A 41 -0.07 9.58 -17.58
C ALA A 41 -0.27 10.92 -16.83
N ARG A 42 -0.18 12.05 -17.57
CA ARG A 42 -0.27 13.40 -16.98
C ARG A 42 -1.53 13.63 -16.16
N ILE A 43 -2.65 13.03 -16.55
CA ILE A 43 -3.92 13.15 -15.81
C ILE A 43 -3.82 12.56 -14.39
N MET A 44 -2.93 11.59 -14.13
CA MET A 44 -2.73 11.01 -12.79
C MET A 44 -2.02 11.95 -11.81
N ARG A 45 -1.49 13.09 -12.30
CA ARG A 45 -1.08 14.20 -11.43
C ARG A 45 -2.27 14.89 -10.77
N MET A 46 -3.44 14.88 -11.43
CA MET A 46 -4.67 15.38 -10.83
C MET A 46 -5.17 14.35 -9.80
N PRO A 47 -5.58 14.76 -8.58
CA PRO A 47 -6.03 13.84 -7.55
C PRO A 47 -7.14 12.88 -7.99
N ALA A 48 -8.13 13.33 -8.77
CA ALA A 48 -9.19 12.45 -9.29
C ALA A 48 -8.76 11.56 -10.47
N GLY A 49 -7.59 11.82 -11.06
CA GLY A 49 -7.17 11.22 -12.34
C GLY A 49 -6.82 9.73 -12.28
N TYR A 50 -6.42 9.22 -11.11
CA TYR A 50 -6.08 7.80 -10.93
C TYR A 50 -7.29 6.88 -11.14
N LEU A 51 -8.52 7.36 -10.88
CA LEU A 51 -9.76 6.59 -11.08
C LEU A 51 -9.88 6.06 -12.52
N LYS A 52 -9.31 6.75 -13.51
CA LYS A 52 -9.32 6.34 -14.93
C LYS A 52 -8.37 5.19 -15.25
N TYR A 53 -7.47 4.83 -14.32
CA TYR A 53 -6.46 3.79 -14.46
C TYR A 53 -6.64 2.64 -13.45
N LEU A 54 -7.65 2.71 -12.57
CA LEU A 54 -8.04 1.57 -11.75
C LEU A 54 -8.40 0.39 -12.65
N GLY A 55 -7.82 -0.77 -12.38
CA GLY A 55 -8.08 -1.98 -13.16
C GLY A 55 -7.42 -2.04 -14.53
N ARG A 56 -6.51 -1.10 -14.88
CA ARG A 56 -5.79 -1.11 -16.15
C ARG A 56 -4.32 -1.50 -16.00
N GLU A 57 -3.80 -2.30 -16.93
CA GLU A 57 -2.42 -2.83 -16.90
C GLU A 57 -1.35 -1.84 -17.42
N ASP A 58 -1.74 -0.61 -17.79
CA ASP A 58 -0.81 0.44 -18.22
C ASP A 58 0.33 0.63 -17.19
N TYR A 59 -0.01 0.64 -15.89
CA TYR A 59 0.90 0.86 -14.76
C TYR A 59 0.72 -0.14 -13.62
N LEU A 60 -0.08 -1.19 -13.83
CA LEU A 60 -0.36 -2.22 -12.85
C LEU A 60 -0.02 -3.58 -13.45
N GLU A 61 0.42 -4.51 -12.61
CA GLU A 61 0.44 -5.92 -12.89
C GLU A 61 -0.65 -6.60 -12.07
N MET A 62 -1.63 -7.16 -12.76
CA MET A 62 -2.75 -7.88 -12.16
C MET A 62 -2.30 -9.32 -11.83
N HIS A 63 -2.13 -9.65 -10.56
CA HIS A 63 -1.84 -11.02 -10.14
C HIS A 63 -3.16 -11.71 -9.85
N GLU A 64 -3.46 -12.79 -10.58
CA GLU A 64 -4.55 -13.68 -10.22
C GLU A 64 -4.08 -14.55 -9.05
N THR A 65 -4.83 -14.53 -7.94
CA THR A 65 -4.53 -15.40 -6.82
C THR A 65 -4.87 -16.86 -7.15
N VAL A 66 -4.43 -17.80 -6.32
CA VAL A 66 -4.94 -19.18 -6.40
C VAL A 66 -6.41 -19.20 -5.98
N ALA A 67 -7.16 -20.18 -6.50
CA ALA A 67 -8.55 -20.38 -6.10
C ALA A 67 -8.63 -20.71 -4.60
N GLN A 68 -9.47 -19.99 -3.87
CA GLN A 68 -9.63 -20.13 -2.42
C GLN A 68 -10.98 -20.76 -2.12
N GLU A 69 -10.96 -21.94 -1.47
CA GLU A 69 -12.18 -22.69 -1.12
C GLU A 69 -13.15 -21.87 -0.27
N ARG A 70 -12.62 -21.13 0.71
CA ARG A 70 -13.41 -20.25 1.60
C ARG A 70 -14.11 -19.10 0.87
N LEU A 71 -13.65 -18.77 -0.33
CA LEU A 71 -14.25 -17.75 -1.20
C LEU A 71 -15.18 -18.35 -2.26
N GLY A 72 -15.60 -19.62 -2.09
CA GLY A 72 -16.43 -20.34 -3.06
C GLY A 72 -15.68 -20.67 -4.35
N GLY A 73 -14.36 -20.89 -4.27
CA GLY A 73 -13.51 -21.18 -5.42
C GLY A 73 -13.06 -19.94 -6.22
N ARG A 74 -13.37 -18.72 -5.73
CA ARG A 74 -12.88 -17.48 -6.34
C ARG A 74 -11.35 -17.39 -6.26
N ALA A 75 -10.78 -16.74 -7.27
CA ALA A 75 -9.39 -16.31 -7.34
C ALA A 75 -9.34 -14.78 -7.50
N PRO A 76 -9.49 -13.99 -6.42
CA PRO A 76 -9.45 -12.53 -6.51
C PRO A 76 -8.17 -12.01 -7.17
N ILE A 77 -8.28 -10.94 -7.95
CA ILE A 77 -7.12 -10.27 -8.53
C ILE A 77 -6.49 -9.34 -7.50
N VAL A 78 -5.17 -9.42 -7.34
CA VAL A 78 -4.38 -8.52 -6.50
C VAL A 78 -3.40 -7.72 -7.38
N PRO A 79 -3.65 -6.44 -7.65
CA PRO A 79 -2.76 -5.63 -8.46
C PRO A 79 -1.52 -5.20 -7.69
N GLN A 80 -0.42 -5.04 -8.42
CA GLN A 80 0.79 -4.38 -7.94
C GLN A 80 1.21 -3.30 -8.93
N ALA A 81 1.69 -2.17 -8.43
CA ALA A 81 2.21 -1.12 -9.30
C ALA A 81 3.44 -1.58 -10.11
N ARG A 82 3.49 -1.14 -11.37
CA ARG A 82 4.57 -1.33 -12.33
C ARG A 82 4.84 0.00 -13.02
N ALA A 83 5.52 0.89 -12.31
CA ALA A 83 5.95 2.21 -12.76
C ALA A 83 7.01 2.75 -11.78
N LEU A 84 7.86 3.66 -12.23
CA LEU A 84 8.74 4.41 -11.32
C LEU A 84 7.90 5.18 -10.28
N GLY A 85 8.28 5.09 -9.01
CA GLY A 85 7.48 5.52 -7.86
C GLY A 85 6.59 4.42 -7.27
N GLY A 86 6.41 3.30 -7.97
CA GLY A 86 5.62 2.15 -7.54
C GLY A 86 4.20 2.52 -7.12
N GLY A 87 3.76 1.96 -5.98
CA GLY A 87 2.41 2.16 -5.45
C GLY A 87 2.03 3.64 -5.31
N SER A 88 2.96 4.49 -4.88
CA SER A 88 2.70 5.93 -4.71
C SER A 88 2.29 6.67 -6.00
N ALA A 89 2.69 6.17 -7.17
CA ALA A 89 2.37 6.77 -8.46
C ALA A 89 0.93 6.45 -8.94
N VAL A 90 0.30 5.42 -8.37
CA VAL A 90 -1.01 4.89 -8.82
C VAL A 90 -2.07 4.81 -7.72
N ASN A 91 -1.69 4.92 -6.45
CA ASN A 91 -2.60 4.76 -5.30
C ASN A 91 -3.66 5.88 -5.18
N ALA A 92 -4.60 5.72 -4.25
CA ALA A 92 -5.59 6.74 -3.89
C ALA A 92 -5.03 7.88 -2.99
N MET A 93 -3.70 7.97 -2.84
CA MET A 93 -2.95 8.99 -2.09
C MET A 93 -3.23 9.08 -0.59
N VAL A 94 -4.05 8.22 0.02
CA VAL A 94 -4.33 8.30 1.46
C VAL A 94 -3.02 8.22 2.27
N TYR A 95 -2.85 9.14 3.22
CA TYR A 95 -1.69 9.23 4.10
C TYR A 95 -2.04 8.77 5.51
N MET A 96 -1.63 7.55 5.83
CA MET A 96 -1.80 6.92 7.15
C MET A 96 -0.47 6.34 7.60
N ARG A 97 -0.18 6.44 8.90
CA ARG A 97 1.03 5.88 9.52
C ARG A 97 0.75 4.59 10.28
N GLY A 98 -0.48 4.27 10.61
CA GLY A 98 -0.78 3.18 11.54
C GLY A 98 -0.73 3.62 13.00
N GLN A 99 -0.75 2.66 13.90
CA GLN A 99 -0.82 2.86 15.35
C GLN A 99 0.56 2.69 15.99
N LYS A 100 0.82 3.38 17.10
CA LYS A 100 2.10 3.28 17.83
C LYS A 100 2.41 1.82 18.21
N GLU A 101 1.38 1.09 18.62
CA GLU A 101 1.43 -0.30 19.04
C GLU A 101 1.82 -1.26 17.92
N ASP A 102 1.68 -0.88 16.65
CA ASP A 102 2.16 -1.71 15.54
C ASP A 102 3.69 -1.78 15.56
N TYR A 103 4.34 -0.63 15.69
CA TYR A 103 5.79 -0.46 15.64
C TYR A 103 6.47 -0.87 16.95
N ASP A 104 5.90 -0.49 18.09
CA ASP A 104 6.35 -0.98 19.38
C ASP A 104 6.25 -2.53 19.44
N GLY A 105 5.25 -3.11 18.78
CA GLY A 105 5.13 -4.56 18.60
C GLY A 105 6.23 -5.15 17.71
N TRP A 106 6.64 -4.47 16.64
CA TRP A 106 7.79 -4.88 15.81
C TRP A 106 9.08 -4.86 16.61
N ASP A 107 9.35 -3.79 17.36
CA ASP A 107 10.56 -3.65 18.16
C ASP A 107 10.62 -4.70 19.28
N ALA A 108 9.50 -4.93 19.97
CA ALA A 108 9.40 -5.99 20.97
C ALA A 108 9.65 -7.38 20.37
N LEU A 109 9.10 -7.66 19.18
CA LEU A 109 9.36 -8.91 18.45
C LEU A 109 10.84 -9.09 18.13
N LEU A 110 11.57 -7.99 17.89
CA LEU A 110 13.00 -7.98 17.57
C LEU A 110 13.90 -7.90 18.81
N GLY A 111 13.34 -8.04 20.02
CA GLY A 111 14.10 -8.11 21.28
C GLY A 111 14.09 -6.83 22.13
N GLY A 112 13.44 -5.76 21.68
CA GLY A 112 13.33 -4.49 22.39
C GLY A 112 14.63 -3.67 22.33
N GLY A 113 14.61 -2.58 21.54
CA GLY A 113 15.79 -1.73 21.29
C GLY A 113 16.45 -1.97 19.94
N ALA A 114 15.75 -2.57 18.98
CA ALA A 114 16.21 -2.76 17.61
C ALA A 114 16.07 -1.48 16.76
N GLY A 115 15.48 -0.42 17.32
CA GLY A 115 15.28 0.86 16.65
C GLY A 115 14.06 0.85 15.72
N TRP A 116 13.07 0.01 16.00
CA TRP A 116 11.84 -0.12 15.23
C TRP A 116 10.60 0.32 15.99
N SER A 117 10.76 0.89 17.19
CA SER A 117 9.63 1.39 17.98
C SER A 117 8.99 2.59 17.27
N TYR A 118 7.78 2.97 17.68
CA TYR A 118 7.16 4.18 17.12
C TYR A 118 8.00 5.43 17.41
N ALA A 119 8.68 5.47 18.57
CA ALA A 119 9.53 6.60 18.94
C ALA A 119 10.73 6.72 17.98
N ASP A 120 11.30 5.60 17.56
CA ASP A 120 12.44 5.57 16.62
C ASP A 120 12.00 5.89 15.19
N LEU A 121 10.79 5.48 14.79
CA LEU A 121 10.27 5.74 13.45
C LEU A 121 9.64 7.12 13.29
N LEU A 122 9.18 7.76 14.37
CA LEU A 122 8.53 9.07 14.30
C LEU A 122 9.40 10.17 13.65
N PRO A 123 10.72 10.29 13.94
CA PRO A 123 11.61 11.19 13.21
C PRO A 123 11.63 10.95 11.69
N HIS A 124 11.55 9.69 11.24
CA HIS A 124 11.50 9.35 9.83
C HIS A 124 10.19 9.79 9.18
N PHE A 125 9.05 9.57 9.85
CA PHE A 125 7.76 10.07 9.38
C PHE A 125 7.76 11.60 9.24
N ARG A 126 8.22 12.31 10.29
CA ARG A 126 8.28 13.77 10.32
C ARG A 126 9.27 14.35 9.31
N GLY A 127 10.42 13.71 9.13
CA GLY A 127 11.47 14.17 8.23
C GLY A 127 11.10 14.06 6.74
N LEU A 128 10.27 13.08 6.38
CA LEU A 128 9.79 12.91 5.01
C LEU A 128 8.62 13.84 4.68
N GLU A 129 7.81 14.17 5.67
CA GLU A 129 6.56 14.90 5.54
C GLU A 129 6.75 16.43 5.39
N LYS A 130 5.93 17.01 4.50
CA LYS A 130 5.65 18.44 4.40
C LYS A 130 4.15 18.65 4.61
N ASN A 131 3.72 18.67 5.86
CA ASN A 131 2.32 18.78 6.22
C ASN A 131 1.80 20.21 6.00
N GLU A 132 0.63 20.35 5.39
CA GLU A 132 0.00 21.66 5.14
C GLU A 132 -0.76 22.18 6.37
N ARG A 133 -1.15 21.30 7.30
CA ARG A 133 -2.05 21.63 8.41
C ARG A 133 -1.38 21.66 9.79
N PHE A 134 -0.42 20.77 10.03
CA PHE A 134 0.15 20.52 11.35
C PHE A 134 1.67 20.72 11.39
N ASN A 135 2.16 21.24 12.52
CA ASN A 135 3.57 21.35 12.84
C ASN A 135 3.75 21.20 14.35
N ASP A 136 3.85 19.97 14.82
CA ASP A 136 3.83 19.63 16.24
C ASP A 136 4.75 18.43 16.55
N ALA A 137 4.49 17.74 17.67
CA ALA A 137 5.26 16.57 18.08
C ALA A 137 5.15 15.41 17.10
N PHE A 138 4.04 15.29 16.36
CA PHE A 138 3.76 14.20 15.44
C PHE A 138 4.07 14.58 13.98
N HIS A 139 3.96 15.85 13.61
CA HIS A 139 4.07 16.28 12.21
C HIS A 139 5.34 17.07 11.89
N GLY A 140 5.75 16.99 10.63
CA GLY A 140 6.86 17.75 10.07
C GLY A 140 6.45 18.58 8.85
N ILE A 141 7.14 19.71 8.64
CA ILE A 141 6.86 20.66 7.55
C ILE A 141 8.05 20.88 6.60
N CYS A 142 9.19 20.25 6.88
CA CYS A 142 10.44 20.47 6.17
C CYS A 142 10.75 19.40 5.12
N GLY A 143 10.01 18.29 5.12
CA GLY A 143 10.21 17.20 4.18
C GLY A 143 9.80 17.55 2.75
N SER A 144 9.82 16.55 1.87
CA SER A 144 9.49 16.73 0.44
C SER A 144 8.18 16.07 0.03
N LEU A 145 7.63 15.17 0.86
CA LEU A 145 6.33 14.56 0.64
C LEU A 145 5.22 15.53 1.06
N MET A 146 4.56 16.14 0.10
CA MET A 146 3.42 17.02 0.38
C MET A 146 2.27 16.21 0.97
N VAL A 147 1.80 16.61 2.15
CA VAL A 147 0.66 15.98 2.85
C VAL A 147 -0.36 17.06 3.18
N SER A 148 -1.58 16.91 2.66
CA SER A 148 -2.63 17.91 2.82
C SER A 148 -4.03 17.30 2.94
N ASP A 149 -4.98 18.14 3.38
CA ASP A 149 -6.40 17.82 3.31
C ASP A 149 -6.89 17.87 1.84
N PRO A 150 -7.99 17.18 1.49
CA PRO A 150 -8.59 17.27 0.17
C PRO A 150 -9.01 18.68 -0.20
N GLY A 151 -8.78 19.06 -1.46
CA GLY A 151 -9.08 20.41 -1.95
C GLY A 151 -10.59 20.69 -2.11
N SER A 152 -11.44 19.68 -1.93
CA SER A 152 -12.90 19.80 -1.84
C SER A 152 -13.47 18.63 -1.05
N LEU A 153 -14.68 18.82 -0.49
CA LEU A 153 -15.45 17.80 0.22
C LEU A 153 -16.89 17.82 -0.29
N CYS A 154 -17.45 16.65 -0.56
CA CYS A 154 -18.86 16.53 -0.94
C CYS A 154 -19.77 16.36 0.29
N ASP A 155 -21.07 16.57 0.09
CA ASP A 155 -22.05 16.52 1.18
C ASP A 155 -22.21 15.11 1.76
N THR A 156 -22.01 14.07 0.95
CA THR A 156 -22.01 12.67 1.39
C THR A 156 -20.92 12.40 2.44
N THR A 157 -19.73 12.98 2.24
CA THR A 157 -18.62 12.92 3.20
C THR A 157 -18.98 13.62 4.51
N ARG A 158 -19.60 14.81 4.44
CA ARG A 158 -20.08 15.53 5.64
C ARG A 158 -21.14 14.74 6.40
N ASN A 159 -22.08 14.15 5.67
CA ASN A 159 -23.13 13.30 6.24
C ASN A 159 -22.56 12.06 6.92
N PHE A 160 -21.52 11.44 6.36
CA PHE A 160 -20.84 10.31 6.98
C PHE A 160 -20.22 10.65 8.32
N ILE A 161 -19.50 11.76 8.39
CA ILE A 161 -18.89 12.23 9.64
C ILE A 161 -19.96 12.44 10.70
N LEU A 162 -21.03 13.16 10.37
CA LEU A 162 -22.12 13.45 11.31
C LEU A 162 -22.89 12.20 11.73
N ALA A 163 -23.16 11.27 10.80
CA ALA A 163 -23.85 10.02 11.10
C ALA A 163 -23.00 9.10 11.99
N ALA A 164 -21.68 9.07 11.76
CA ALA A 164 -20.77 8.33 12.63
C ALA A 164 -20.72 8.93 14.05
N GLN A 165 -20.70 10.26 14.17
CA GLN A 165 -20.83 10.93 15.47
C GLN A 165 -22.16 10.62 16.15
N GLY A 166 -23.28 10.67 15.41
CA GLY A 166 -24.60 10.28 15.91
C GLY A 166 -24.68 8.80 16.31
N ALA A 167 -23.82 7.95 15.75
CA ALA A 167 -23.71 6.54 16.11
C ALA A 167 -22.76 6.26 17.28
N GLY A 168 -22.15 7.30 17.86
CA GLY A 168 -21.26 7.23 19.03
C GLY A 168 -19.77 7.26 18.73
N ILE A 169 -19.35 7.44 17.47
CA ILE A 169 -17.94 7.53 17.10
C ILE A 169 -17.45 8.97 17.23
N ALA A 170 -16.48 9.21 18.11
CA ALA A 170 -15.94 10.54 18.34
C ALA A 170 -15.29 11.13 17.08
N TRP A 171 -15.40 12.45 16.89
CA TRP A 171 -14.61 13.16 15.89
C TRP A 171 -13.11 13.00 16.20
N ASN A 172 -12.34 12.67 15.18
CA ASN A 172 -10.89 12.68 15.21
C ASN A 172 -10.39 13.71 14.19
N PRO A 173 -9.76 14.81 14.65
CA PRO A 173 -9.17 15.74 13.71
C PRO A 173 -7.99 15.11 12.98
N ASP A 174 -7.22 14.22 13.61
CA ASP A 174 -5.93 13.76 13.10
C ASP A 174 -5.68 12.28 13.39
N PHE A 175 -5.75 11.46 12.35
CA PHE A 175 -5.50 10.02 12.43
C PHE A 175 -4.04 9.64 12.68
N ASN A 176 -3.10 10.57 12.45
CA ASN A 176 -1.66 10.33 12.58
C ASN A 176 -1.04 11.00 13.82
N GLY A 177 -1.89 11.59 14.68
CA GLY A 177 -1.50 12.21 15.94
C GLY A 177 -1.57 11.25 17.12
N ALA A 178 -1.94 11.77 18.30
CA ALA A 178 -1.90 11.02 19.56
C ALA A 178 -2.85 9.81 19.63
N ARG A 179 -3.94 9.80 18.85
CA ARG A 179 -4.90 8.68 18.79
C ARG A 179 -5.43 8.49 17.38
N GLN A 180 -5.59 7.24 16.96
CA GLN A 180 -6.18 6.94 15.65
C GLN A 180 -7.72 6.81 15.70
N ALA A 181 -8.28 6.33 16.82
CA ALA A 181 -9.72 6.06 16.95
C ALA A 181 -10.60 7.31 16.72
N GLY A 182 -11.70 7.12 15.99
CA GLY A 182 -12.69 8.14 15.68
C GLY A 182 -13.00 8.28 14.19
N VAL A 183 -13.86 9.24 13.84
CA VAL A 183 -14.27 9.58 12.47
C VAL A 183 -13.68 10.92 12.07
N GLY A 184 -13.20 11.05 10.83
CA GLY A 184 -12.39 12.20 10.42
C GLY A 184 -12.19 12.32 8.90
N ILE A 185 -11.64 13.46 8.50
CA ILE A 185 -11.13 13.66 7.14
C ILE A 185 -9.71 13.08 7.06
N MET A 186 -9.43 12.33 6.00
CA MET A 186 -8.10 11.78 5.77
C MET A 186 -7.22 12.82 5.08
N GLN A 187 -5.95 12.88 5.47
CA GLN A 187 -4.93 13.56 4.68
C GLN A 187 -4.46 12.66 3.53
N HIS A 188 -3.92 13.29 2.48
CA HIS A 188 -3.40 12.60 1.31
C HIS A 188 -2.02 13.12 0.92
N THR A 189 -1.24 12.29 0.23
CA THR A 189 0.05 12.64 -0.37
C THR A 189 -0.15 13.46 -1.64
N MET A 190 -0.58 14.70 -1.47
CA MET A 190 -0.82 15.70 -2.50
C MET A 190 -0.55 17.11 -1.93
N GLY A 191 -0.45 18.11 -2.80
CA GLY A 191 -0.21 19.48 -2.38
C GLY A 191 -0.38 20.49 -3.50
N ARG A 192 -0.38 21.78 -3.12
CA ARG A 192 -0.55 22.87 -4.09
C ARG A 192 0.72 23.11 -4.90
N VAL A 193 0.57 23.02 -6.21
CA VAL A 193 1.60 23.29 -7.21
C VAL A 193 1.01 24.28 -8.20
N ASN A 194 1.59 25.48 -8.30
CA ASN A 194 1.09 26.55 -9.18
C ASN A 194 -0.42 26.79 -9.00
N GLY A 195 -0.87 26.83 -7.74
CA GLY A 195 -2.27 27.05 -7.36
C GLY A 195 -3.19 25.83 -7.44
N ARG A 196 -2.74 24.70 -8.00
CA ARG A 196 -3.56 23.50 -8.23
C ARG A 196 -3.16 22.36 -7.29
N MET A 197 -4.14 21.60 -6.79
CA MET A 197 -3.86 20.42 -5.99
C MET A 197 -3.35 19.29 -6.90
N GLU A 198 -2.12 18.83 -6.68
CA GLU A 198 -1.50 17.75 -7.45
C GLU A 198 -0.99 16.63 -6.55
N ARG A 199 -1.05 15.39 -7.05
CA ARG A 199 -0.40 14.22 -6.45
C ARG A 199 1.06 14.51 -6.14
N CYS A 200 1.51 14.06 -4.97
CA CYS A 200 2.91 13.96 -4.57
C CYS A 200 3.27 12.47 -4.42
N ASP A 201 3.74 11.85 -5.50
CA ASP A 201 4.29 10.50 -5.46
C ASP A 201 5.76 10.50 -5.00
N ALA A 202 6.33 9.31 -4.81
CA ALA A 202 7.70 9.15 -4.33
C ALA A 202 8.76 9.68 -5.32
N VAL A 203 8.48 9.66 -6.63
CA VAL A 203 9.39 10.23 -7.64
C VAL A 203 9.47 11.73 -7.45
N ARG A 204 8.31 12.39 -7.40
CA ARG A 204 8.22 13.83 -7.19
C ARG A 204 8.81 14.27 -5.86
N ALA A 205 8.55 13.52 -4.80
CA ALA A 205 9.04 13.87 -3.47
C ALA A 205 10.56 13.67 -3.34
N PHE A 206 11.12 12.59 -3.91
CA PHE A 206 12.46 12.13 -3.51
C PHE A 206 13.47 12.02 -4.65
N LEU A 207 13.04 11.76 -5.89
CA LEU A 207 13.94 11.65 -7.04
C LEU A 207 14.04 12.95 -7.84
N ASP A 208 12.94 13.68 -8.00
CA ASP A 208 12.90 14.98 -8.68
C ASP A 208 13.89 16.00 -8.09
N PRO A 209 14.08 16.11 -6.76
CA PRO A 209 15.12 16.97 -6.17
C PRO A 209 16.56 16.58 -6.54
N LEU A 210 16.79 15.33 -6.94
CA LEU A 210 18.10 14.80 -7.37
C LEU A 210 18.24 14.75 -8.89
N ARG A 211 17.30 15.33 -9.64
CA ARG A 211 17.33 15.31 -11.10
C ARG A 211 18.63 15.93 -11.61
N GLY A 212 19.43 15.12 -12.30
CA GLY A 212 20.72 15.52 -12.88
C GLY A 212 21.93 15.31 -11.97
N ASP A 213 21.76 14.79 -10.75
CA ASP A 213 22.89 14.38 -9.91
C ASP A 213 23.59 13.17 -10.54
N PRO A 214 24.90 13.23 -10.85
CA PRO A 214 25.62 12.14 -11.51
C PRO A 214 25.74 10.88 -10.65
N ARG A 215 25.44 10.96 -9.35
CA ARG A 215 25.46 9.82 -8.43
C ARG A 215 24.15 9.03 -8.45
N LEU A 216 23.11 9.49 -9.16
CA LEU A 216 21.84 8.78 -9.29
C LEU A 216 21.64 8.30 -10.73
N GLY A 217 21.66 6.99 -10.92
CA GLY A 217 21.27 6.33 -12.16
C GLY A 217 19.87 5.73 -12.04
N ILE A 218 19.07 5.82 -13.11
CA ILE A 218 17.75 5.19 -13.17
C ILE A 218 17.60 4.51 -14.54
N VAL A 219 17.34 3.20 -14.52
CA VAL A 219 16.98 2.40 -15.70
C VAL A 219 15.54 1.96 -15.56
N THR A 220 14.68 2.33 -16.52
CA THR A 220 13.25 1.99 -16.52
C THR A 220 12.92 1.05 -17.67
N GLY A 221 11.77 0.37 -17.64
CA GLY A 221 11.46 -0.66 -18.63
C GLY A 221 12.35 -1.90 -18.51
N ALA A 222 12.96 -2.11 -17.34
CA ALA A 222 13.98 -3.12 -17.09
C ALA A 222 13.54 -4.08 -15.97
N ARG A 223 13.31 -5.35 -16.31
CA ARG A 223 12.91 -6.36 -15.32
C ARG A 223 14.16 -6.99 -14.71
N VAL A 224 14.30 -6.87 -13.39
CA VAL A 224 15.34 -7.60 -12.65
C VAL A 224 14.93 -9.08 -12.60
N ASP A 225 15.80 -9.94 -13.13
CA ASP A 225 15.54 -11.37 -13.26
C ASP A 225 16.21 -12.16 -12.14
N ARG A 226 17.35 -11.67 -11.62
CA ARG A 226 18.13 -12.36 -10.58
C ARG A 226 19.08 -11.42 -9.83
N VAL A 227 19.25 -11.66 -8.53
CA VAL A 227 20.37 -11.16 -7.73
C VAL A 227 21.58 -12.07 -7.96
N VAL A 228 22.69 -11.49 -8.39
CA VAL A 228 23.92 -12.24 -8.68
C VAL A 228 24.65 -12.50 -7.36
N ILE A 229 24.79 -13.78 -7.00
CA ILE A 229 25.47 -14.23 -5.78
C ILE A 229 26.77 -14.92 -6.17
N GLU A 230 27.89 -14.45 -5.61
CA GLU A 230 29.22 -15.03 -5.78
C GLU A 230 29.81 -15.32 -4.39
N LYS A 231 30.17 -16.58 -4.13
CA LYS A 231 30.78 -17.02 -2.86
C LYS A 231 30.00 -16.56 -1.61
N GLY A 232 28.66 -16.67 -1.65
CA GLY A 232 27.78 -16.29 -0.54
C GLY A 232 27.46 -14.79 -0.43
N ARG A 233 27.99 -13.95 -1.33
CA ARG A 233 27.73 -12.49 -1.33
C ARG A 233 26.94 -12.05 -2.56
N ALA A 234 25.93 -11.22 -2.38
CA ALA A 234 25.28 -10.50 -3.47
C ALA A 234 26.22 -9.42 -4.04
N VAL A 235 26.51 -9.50 -5.33
CA VAL A 235 27.48 -8.64 -6.03
C VAL A 235 26.87 -7.80 -7.13
N GLY A 236 25.57 -7.93 -7.40
CA GLY A 236 24.91 -7.22 -8.49
C GLY A 236 23.55 -7.78 -8.89
N LEU A 237 23.03 -7.31 -10.02
CA LEU A 237 21.76 -7.72 -10.61
C LEU A 237 21.95 -8.14 -12.07
N ASP A 238 21.25 -9.20 -12.46
CA ASP A 238 20.93 -9.50 -13.86
C ASP A 238 19.54 -8.95 -14.17
N TYR A 239 19.40 -8.21 -15.27
CA TYR A 239 18.12 -7.63 -15.68
C TYR A 239 17.92 -7.65 -17.20
N MET A 240 16.67 -7.79 -17.62
CA MET A 240 16.24 -7.75 -19.01
C MET A 240 15.78 -6.33 -19.37
N ALA A 241 16.42 -5.71 -20.36
CA ALA A 241 16.02 -4.42 -20.92
C ALA A 241 16.21 -4.41 -22.44
N ASP A 242 15.25 -3.87 -23.18
CA ASP A 242 15.24 -3.84 -24.65
C ASP A 242 15.49 -5.21 -25.30
N GLY A 243 14.95 -6.27 -24.70
CA GLY A 243 15.12 -7.66 -25.16
C GLY A 243 16.52 -8.23 -24.98
N LYS A 244 17.41 -7.56 -24.25
CA LYS A 244 18.78 -8.01 -23.96
C LYS A 244 18.98 -8.18 -22.46
N MET A 245 19.76 -9.19 -22.10
CA MET A 245 20.24 -9.38 -20.74
C MET A 245 21.41 -8.44 -20.46
N HIS A 246 21.32 -7.73 -19.34
CA HIS A 246 22.35 -6.86 -18.81
C HIS A 246 22.75 -7.32 -17.43
N ARG A 247 23.98 -6.99 -17.02
CA ARG A 247 24.49 -7.21 -15.67
C ARG A 247 25.07 -5.91 -15.15
N VAL A 248 24.72 -5.57 -13.92
CA VAL A 248 25.34 -4.48 -13.17
C VAL A 248 25.87 -5.00 -11.85
N ARG A 249 27.03 -4.49 -11.42
CA ARG A 249 27.62 -4.84 -10.11
C ARG A 249 27.33 -3.75 -9.08
N ALA A 250 27.27 -4.13 -7.81
CA ALA A 250 27.24 -3.22 -6.68
C ALA A 250 28.61 -3.23 -5.99
N GLY A 251 29.12 -2.05 -5.64
CA GLY A 251 30.39 -1.91 -4.92
C GLY A 251 30.27 -2.28 -3.45
N ARG A 252 29.10 -2.01 -2.85
CA ARG A 252 28.77 -2.26 -1.45
C ARG A 252 27.64 -3.29 -1.35
N GLU A 253 26.39 -2.90 -1.58
CA GLU A 253 25.24 -3.79 -1.36
C GLU A 253 24.21 -3.74 -2.50
N VAL A 254 23.47 -4.84 -2.64
CA VAL A 254 22.24 -4.91 -3.43
C VAL A 254 21.05 -4.69 -2.50
N LEU A 255 20.16 -3.78 -2.88
CA LEU A 255 18.93 -3.49 -2.14
C LEU A 255 17.72 -3.97 -2.95
N VAL A 256 16.85 -4.77 -2.35
CA VAL A 256 15.62 -5.26 -2.99
C VAL A 256 14.43 -4.42 -2.54
N ALA A 257 13.73 -3.85 -3.53
CA ALA A 257 12.57 -2.98 -3.36
C ALA A 257 11.51 -3.24 -4.44
N ALA A 258 11.33 -4.51 -4.82
CA ALA A 258 10.42 -4.94 -5.89
C ALA A 258 8.96 -5.06 -5.42
N GLY A 259 8.70 -4.83 -4.12
CA GLY A 259 7.40 -4.93 -3.48
C GLY A 259 6.96 -6.37 -3.20
N THR A 260 6.03 -6.53 -2.27
CA THR A 260 5.77 -7.79 -1.55
C THR A 260 5.72 -9.05 -2.42
N TYR A 261 4.95 -9.07 -3.50
CA TYR A 261 4.86 -10.26 -4.36
C TYR A 261 6.15 -10.52 -5.15
N ASN A 262 6.68 -9.48 -5.79
CA ASN A 262 7.83 -9.61 -6.68
C ASN A 262 9.17 -9.73 -5.93
N THR A 263 9.27 -9.23 -4.69
CA THR A 263 10.45 -9.45 -3.83
C THR A 263 10.61 -10.92 -3.45
N ALA A 264 9.55 -11.59 -2.99
CA ALA A 264 9.61 -13.02 -2.70
C ALA A 264 9.96 -13.84 -3.96
N LYS A 265 9.33 -13.52 -5.10
CA LYS A 265 9.66 -14.12 -6.39
C LYS A 265 11.14 -13.92 -6.76
N LEU A 266 11.65 -12.69 -6.67
CA LEU A 266 13.04 -12.38 -7.04
C LEU A 266 14.04 -13.10 -6.14
N LEU A 267 13.80 -13.16 -4.83
CA LEU A 267 14.64 -13.92 -3.90
C LEU A 267 14.68 -15.40 -4.29
N MET A 268 13.50 -16.02 -4.54
CA MET A 268 13.42 -17.42 -4.94
C MET A 268 14.13 -17.68 -6.28
N LEU A 269 13.93 -16.84 -7.30
CA LEU A 269 14.64 -16.94 -8.58
C LEU A 269 16.17 -16.77 -8.44
N SER A 270 16.62 -16.14 -7.36
CA SER A 270 18.02 -15.96 -7.01
C SER A 270 18.59 -17.09 -6.16
N GLY A 271 17.82 -18.15 -5.91
CA GLY A 271 18.23 -19.28 -5.09
C GLY A 271 18.07 -19.06 -3.58
N ILE A 272 17.31 -18.04 -3.16
CA ILE A 272 17.05 -17.72 -1.75
C ILE A 272 15.58 -18.01 -1.44
N GLY A 273 15.31 -19.04 -0.65
CA GLY A 273 13.94 -19.45 -0.33
C GLY A 273 13.84 -20.90 0.13
N PRO A 274 12.63 -21.48 0.21
CA PRO A 274 12.45 -22.86 0.66
C PRO A 274 13.19 -23.84 -0.27
N ALA A 275 14.21 -24.54 0.24
CA ALA A 275 15.13 -25.30 -0.60
C ALA A 275 14.44 -26.36 -1.49
N ASP A 276 13.45 -27.07 -0.97
CA ASP A 276 12.72 -28.08 -1.75
C ASP A 276 11.94 -27.45 -2.90
N HIS A 277 11.25 -26.32 -2.65
CA HIS A 277 10.55 -25.57 -3.69
C HIS A 277 11.49 -25.06 -4.79
N LEU A 278 12.69 -24.62 -4.41
CA LEU A 278 13.70 -24.19 -5.38
C LEU A 278 14.19 -25.36 -6.25
N ARG A 279 14.46 -26.52 -5.63
CA ARG A 279 14.88 -27.74 -6.34
C ARG A 279 13.79 -28.24 -7.29
N ASP A 280 12.52 -28.17 -6.92
CA ASP A 280 11.38 -28.54 -7.76
C ASP A 280 11.30 -27.69 -9.04
N HIS A 281 11.80 -26.45 -8.99
CA HIS A 281 11.93 -25.56 -10.14
C HIS A 281 13.30 -25.63 -10.85
N GLY A 282 14.18 -26.54 -10.44
CA GLY A 282 15.51 -26.69 -11.03
C GLY A 282 16.48 -25.54 -10.70
N LEU A 283 16.23 -24.80 -9.61
CA LEU A 283 17.06 -23.70 -9.17
C LEU A 283 18.10 -24.17 -8.15
N ALA A 284 19.32 -23.63 -8.24
CA ALA A 284 20.35 -23.85 -7.24
C ALA A 284 19.98 -23.12 -5.93
N VAL A 285 20.17 -23.80 -4.80
CA VAL A 285 19.91 -23.21 -3.48
C VAL A 285 21.16 -22.47 -3.02
N ALA A 286 21.07 -21.14 -2.95
CA ALA A 286 22.09 -20.27 -2.35
C ALA A 286 21.89 -20.15 -0.84
N ALA A 287 20.65 -20.02 -0.38
CA ALA A 287 20.28 -20.01 1.03
C ALA A 287 18.88 -20.62 1.22
N ASP A 288 18.78 -21.59 2.13
CA ASP A 288 17.50 -22.19 2.52
C ASP A 288 16.80 -21.31 3.54
N LEU A 289 15.83 -20.53 3.08
CA LEU A 289 15.03 -19.62 3.90
C LEU A 289 13.55 -19.93 3.69
N PRO A 290 12.96 -20.87 4.45
CA PRO A 290 11.57 -21.27 4.26
C PRO A 290 10.56 -20.13 4.52
N GLY A 291 10.99 -19.05 5.18
CA GLY A 291 10.19 -17.85 5.38
C GLY A 291 9.93 -17.03 4.11
N VAL A 292 10.73 -17.17 3.05
CA VAL A 292 10.54 -16.42 1.80
C VAL A 292 9.21 -16.83 1.16
N GLY A 293 8.29 -15.88 1.11
CA GLY A 293 6.94 -16.02 0.58
C GLY A 293 5.93 -16.62 1.55
N ALA A 294 6.26 -16.99 2.79
CA ALA A 294 5.38 -17.81 3.63
C ALA A 294 4.40 -17.04 4.53
N ARG A 295 4.64 -15.76 4.81
CA ARG A 295 3.89 -14.95 5.79
C ARG A 295 3.18 -13.75 5.16
N LEU A 296 2.64 -13.92 3.95
CA LEU A 296 1.92 -12.84 3.26
C LEU A 296 0.74 -12.38 4.12
N GLN A 297 0.68 -11.08 4.35
CA GLN A 297 -0.42 -10.39 5.00
C GLN A 297 -0.94 -9.33 4.05
N ASP A 298 -2.24 -9.09 4.04
CA ASP A 298 -2.84 -8.03 3.26
C ASP A 298 -4.13 -7.55 3.93
N HIS A 299 -4.33 -6.24 3.92
CA HIS A 299 -5.62 -5.68 4.27
C HIS A 299 -6.62 -6.12 3.22
N HIS A 300 -7.77 -6.61 3.67
CA HIS A 300 -8.87 -6.99 2.80
C HIS A 300 -10.11 -6.20 3.13
N GLU A 301 -10.97 -6.05 2.12
CA GLU A 301 -12.14 -5.22 2.24
C GLU A 301 -13.42 -5.86 1.70
N VAL A 302 -14.53 -5.58 2.39
CA VAL A 302 -15.88 -6.00 2.00
C VAL A 302 -16.80 -4.76 1.98
N PRO A 303 -17.53 -4.52 0.87
CA PRO A 303 -18.37 -3.34 0.71
C PRO A 303 -19.80 -3.55 1.26
N VAL A 304 -20.38 -2.49 1.79
CA VAL A 304 -21.82 -2.29 2.00
C VAL A 304 -22.23 -1.07 1.17
N ILE A 305 -23.18 -1.25 0.25
CA ILE A 305 -23.50 -0.26 -0.78
C ILE A 305 -24.96 0.12 -0.65
N ALA A 306 -25.24 1.42 -0.73
CA ALA A 306 -26.60 1.94 -0.75
C ALA A 306 -26.78 3.02 -1.83
N THR A 307 -28.02 3.14 -2.31
CA THR A 307 -28.44 4.20 -3.22
C THR A 307 -28.99 5.39 -2.43
N THR A 308 -28.98 6.58 -3.03
CA THR A 308 -29.52 7.80 -2.42
C THR A 308 -30.79 8.28 -3.12
N LYS A 309 -31.67 9.00 -2.40
CA LYS A 309 -32.95 9.53 -2.92
C LYS A 309 -32.76 10.64 -3.97
N GLY A 310 -31.56 11.20 -4.08
CA GLY A 310 -31.20 12.23 -5.05
C GLY A 310 -29.69 12.23 -5.35
N PRO A 311 -29.20 13.25 -6.09
CA PRO A 311 -27.78 13.40 -6.40
C PRO A 311 -26.92 13.37 -5.14
N SER A 312 -25.88 12.55 -5.17
CA SER A 312 -24.96 12.34 -4.06
C SER A 312 -23.54 12.18 -4.59
N GLY A 313 -22.58 12.77 -3.87
CA GLY A 313 -21.16 12.58 -4.06
C GLY A 313 -20.65 12.91 -5.46
N TYR A 314 -19.82 12.02 -6.02
CA TYR A 314 -19.07 12.25 -7.26
C TYR A 314 -19.63 11.54 -8.49
N PHE A 315 -20.75 10.82 -8.37
CA PHE A 315 -21.32 10.09 -9.49
C PHE A 315 -21.67 11.03 -10.66
N GLY A 316 -21.14 10.74 -11.85
CA GLY A 316 -21.36 11.52 -13.07
C GLY A 316 -20.52 12.82 -13.19
N GLN A 317 -19.62 13.10 -12.23
CA GLN A 317 -18.71 14.26 -12.29
C GLN A 317 -17.55 14.08 -13.29
N ASP A 318 -17.32 12.85 -13.74
CA ASP A 318 -16.26 12.42 -14.65
C ASP A 318 -16.73 12.29 -16.11
N ARG A 319 -17.98 12.68 -16.43
CA ARG A 319 -18.60 12.50 -17.75
C ARG A 319 -19.20 13.78 -18.33
N GLY A 320 -19.30 13.83 -19.66
CA GLY A 320 -20.02 14.86 -20.41
C GLY A 320 -19.63 16.29 -20.03
N TRP A 321 -20.64 17.16 -19.89
CA TRP A 321 -20.46 18.56 -19.52
C TRP A 321 -19.86 18.75 -18.12
N ASN A 322 -20.22 17.90 -17.15
CA ASN A 322 -19.67 17.98 -15.79
C ASN A 322 -18.15 17.81 -15.81
N MET A 323 -17.64 16.83 -16.57
CA MET A 323 -16.19 16.62 -16.72
C MET A 323 -15.49 17.86 -17.27
N ILE A 324 -16.05 18.46 -18.32
CA ILE A 324 -15.47 19.65 -18.97
C ILE A 324 -15.47 20.82 -17.98
N ARG A 325 -16.61 21.09 -17.34
CA ARG A 325 -16.76 22.14 -16.33
C ARG A 325 -15.79 21.96 -15.16
N ASN A 326 -15.71 20.75 -14.60
CA ASN A 326 -14.83 20.44 -13.48
C ASN A 326 -13.34 20.54 -13.87
N GLY A 327 -13.00 20.10 -15.08
CA GLY A 327 -11.66 20.25 -15.64
C GLY A 327 -11.26 21.72 -15.81
N LEU A 328 -12.15 22.55 -16.37
CA LEU A 328 -11.92 23.99 -16.49
C LEU A 328 -11.82 24.68 -15.12
N GLN A 329 -12.70 24.34 -14.17
CA GLN A 329 -12.63 24.86 -12.80
C GLN A 329 -11.28 24.54 -12.14
N TYR A 330 -10.81 23.31 -12.29
CA TYR A 330 -9.51 22.90 -11.78
C TYR A 330 -8.35 23.62 -12.46
N LEU A 331 -8.37 23.73 -13.79
CA LEU A 331 -7.30 24.39 -14.53
C LEU A 331 -7.24 25.90 -14.25
N LEU A 332 -8.38 26.57 -14.15
CA LEU A 332 -8.45 28.03 -13.96
C LEU A 332 -8.31 28.45 -12.49
N PHE A 333 -8.88 27.67 -11.56
CA PHE A 333 -9.01 28.08 -10.16
C PHE A 333 -8.37 27.11 -9.16
N GLY A 334 -7.91 25.92 -9.60
CA GLY A 334 -7.32 24.93 -8.69
C GLY A 334 -8.30 24.36 -7.66
N THR A 335 -9.60 24.41 -7.93
CA THR A 335 -10.68 23.96 -7.03
C THR A 335 -11.61 22.96 -7.71
N GLY A 336 -12.55 22.41 -6.93
CA GLY A 336 -13.62 21.54 -7.42
C GLY A 336 -13.29 20.05 -7.36
N PRO A 337 -14.17 19.17 -7.89
CA PRO A 337 -14.10 17.72 -7.70
C PRO A 337 -12.81 17.04 -8.21
N VAL A 338 -11.99 17.73 -9.01
CA VAL A 338 -10.72 17.20 -9.51
C VAL A 338 -9.61 17.31 -8.46
N SER A 339 -9.75 18.22 -7.47
CA SER A 339 -8.76 18.47 -6.40
C SER A 339 -8.87 17.51 -5.20
N THR A 340 -9.68 16.46 -5.32
CA THR A 340 -9.88 15.41 -4.31
C THR A 340 -9.72 14.03 -4.96
N THR A 341 -9.44 13.02 -4.15
CA THR A 341 -9.25 11.63 -4.60
C THR A 341 -10.57 10.88 -4.76
N GLY A 342 -11.67 11.48 -4.29
CA GLY A 342 -12.98 10.84 -4.16
C GLY A 342 -13.12 9.94 -2.94
N ILE A 343 -12.06 9.75 -2.14
CA ILE A 343 -12.08 8.99 -0.88
C ILE A 343 -11.54 9.90 0.22
N GLU A 344 -12.45 10.60 0.88
CA GLU A 344 -12.14 11.81 1.67
C GLU A 344 -12.14 11.59 3.17
N SER A 345 -12.93 10.63 3.65
CA SER A 345 -13.09 10.35 5.06
C SER A 345 -13.09 8.86 5.34
N CYS A 346 -12.78 8.53 6.58
CA CYS A 346 -12.95 7.20 7.14
C CYS A 346 -13.24 7.31 8.63
N LEU A 347 -13.47 6.17 9.27
CA LEU A 347 -13.40 6.06 10.72
C LEU A 347 -12.58 4.84 11.12
N PHE A 348 -11.97 4.95 12.30
CA PHE A 348 -11.23 3.88 12.97
C PHE A 348 -11.95 3.54 14.27
N TYR A 349 -12.31 2.28 14.45
CA TYR A 349 -13.01 1.80 15.64
C TYR A 349 -12.76 0.29 15.84
N ASP A 350 -13.16 -0.20 17.00
CA ASP A 350 -13.25 -1.63 17.26
C ASP A 350 -14.72 -2.05 17.34
N PRO A 351 -15.20 -2.94 16.45
CA PRO A 351 -16.57 -3.46 16.52
C PRO A 351 -16.91 -4.15 17.85
N ASP A 352 -15.89 -4.69 18.55
CA ASP A 352 -16.06 -5.35 19.86
C ASP A 352 -16.03 -4.36 21.05
N GLY A 353 -15.84 -3.05 20.78
CA GLY A 353 -15.87 -2.01 21.80
C GLY A 353 -14.53 -1.76 22.51
N GLY A 354 -13.42 -2.35 22.05
CA GLY A 354 -12.08 -2.06 22.55
C GLY A 354 -11.56 -0.67 22.16
N GLU A 355 -10.52 -0.23 22.88
CA GLU A 355 -9.93 1.10 22.66
C GLU A 355 -9.03 1.16 21.42
N ARG A 356 -8.41 0.04 21.03
CA ARG A 356 -7.50 -0.05 19.90
C ARG A 356 -8.27 -0.43 18.63
N PRO A 357 -8.42 0.47 17.64
CA PRO A 357 -9.20 0.18 16.44
C PRO A 357 -8.71 -1.06 15.71
N THR A 358 -9.63 -1.95 15.36
CA THR A 358 -9.38 -3.16 14.56
C THR A 358 -9.85 -2.99 13.12
N VAL A 359 -10.73 -2.01 12.86
CA VAL A 359 -11.32 -1.75 11.55
C VAL A 359 -11.16 -0.29 11.14
N GLN A 360 -10.80 -0.10 9.88
CA GLN A 360 -10.94 1.16 9.16
C GLN A 360 -12.14 1.07 8.21
N LEU A 361 -13.17 1.87 8.43
CA LEU A 361 -14.34 1.94 7.57
C LEU A 361 -14.25 3.17 6.67
N TYR A 362 -14.04 2.96 5.38
CA TYR A 362 -14.00 4.03 4.39
C TYR A 362 -15.41 4.45 3.96
N CYS A 363 -15.59 5.75 3.66
CA CYS A 363 -16.76 6.25 2.97
C CYS A 363 -16.38 6.69 1.55
N ALA A 364 -16.80 5.92 0.55
CA ALA A 364 -16.72 6.30 -0.85
C ALA A 364 -18.08 6.89 -1.29
N PRO A 365 -18.17 8.17 -1.68
CA PRO A 365 -19.40 8.86 -2.05
C PRO A 365 -19.78 8.56 -3.51
N ILE A 366 -19.68 7.28 -3.90
CA ILE A 366 -20.09 6.71 -5.17
C ILE A 366 -20.55 5.27 -4.96
N VAL A 367 -21.36 4.77 -5.87
CA VAL A 367 -21.65 3.33 -5.99
C VAL A 367 -20.45 2.67 -6.67
N TYR A 368 -19.66 1.90 -5.92
CA TYR A 368 -18.55 1.11 -6.44
C TYR A 368 -18.99 -0.34 -6.59
N LEU A 369 -19.47 -0.70 -7.78
CA LEU A 369 -19.88 -2.07 -8.08
C LEU A 369 -18.78 -2.78 -8.84
N ASP A 370 -18.35 -3.91 -8.30
CA ASP A 370 -17.70 -4.93 -9.11
C ASP A 370 -18.78 -5.58 -9.97
N ARG A 371 -18.58 -5.59 -11.29
CA ARG A 371 -19.56 -6.16 -12.24
C ARG A 371 -19.70 -7.66 -12.05
N ASP A 372 -18.69 -8.32 -11.49
CA ASP A 372 -18.73 -9.75 -11.18
C ASP A 372 -19.60 -10.05 -9.94
N VAL A 373 -20.00 -9.02 -9.19
CA VAL A 373 -20.77 -9.14 -7.94
C VAL A 373 -22.22 -8.69 -8.10
N SER A 374 -22.52 -7.75 -9.00
CA SER A 374 -23.88 -7.21 -9.17
C SER A 374 -24.13 -6.59 -10.54
N ASP A 375 -25.31 -6.89 -11.10
CA ASP A 375 -25.84 -6.32 -12.36
C ASP A 375 -26.47 -4.93 -12.19
N ALA A 376 -26.42 -4.37 -10.97
CA ALA A 376 -27.04 -3.07 -10.71
C ALA A 376 -26.43 -1.96 -11.57
N ARG A 377 -27.30 -1.11 -12.14
CA ARG A 377 -26.84 0.00 -12.97
C ARG A 377 -26.14 1.05 -12.09
N PRO A 378 -25.01 1.62 -12.53
CA PRO A 378 -24.36 2.72 -11.83
C PRO A 378 -25.35 3.87 -11.58
N THR A 379 -25.43 4.34 -10.34
CA THR A 379 -26.34 5.40 -9.90
C THR A 379 -25.75 6.19 -8.74
N HIS A 380 -26.46 7.22 -8.27
CA HIS A 380 -26.10 7.94 -7.05
C HIS A 380 -26.21 7.04 -5.82
N GLY A 381 -25.20 7.09 -4.97
CA GLY A 381 -25.13 6.27 -3.78
C GLY A 381 -23.85 6.48 -2.97
N VAL A 382 -23.67 5.61 -1.99
CA VAL A 382 -22.50 5.57 -1.11
C VAL A 382 -22.07 4.12 -0.92
N THR A 383 -20.77 3.92 -0.82
CA THR A 383 -20.16 2.62 -0.50
C THR A 383 -19.38 2.78 0.80
N PHE A 384 -19.72 1.97 1.81
CA PHE A 384 -18.94 1.79 3.01
C PHE A 384 -18.10 0.54 2.90
N THR A 385 -16.80 0.66 3.10
CA THR A 385 -15.89 -0.44 2.86
C THR A 385 -15.12 -0.77 4.14
N SER A 386 -15.37 -1.98 4.65
CA SER A 386 -14.77 -2.45 5.91
C SER A 386 -13.39 -3.01 5.62
N CYS A 387 -12.34 -2.33 6.06
CA CYS A 387 -10.95 -2.78 5.97
C CYS A 387 -10.50 -3.28 7.35
N LEU A 388 -10.17 -4.57 7.45
CA LEU A 388 -9.59 -5.13 8.66
C LEU A 388 -8.11 -4.73 8.77
N LEU A 389 -7.70 -4.16 9.90
CA LEU A 389 -6.37 -3.53 10.07
C LEU A 389 -5.26 -4.52 10.47
N ARG A 390 -5.63 -5.62 11.12
CA ARG A 390 -4.67 -6.62 11.62
C ARG A 390 -5.21 -8.04 11.37
N PRO A 391 -5.39 -8.44 10.10
CA PRO A 391 -5.86 -9.78 9.77
C PRO A 391 -4.91 -10.84 10.34
N LYS A 392 -5.47 -11.91 10.88
CA LYS A 392 -4.75 -13.07 11.42
C LYS A 392 -4.40 -14.09 10.35
N ALA A 393 -5.17 -14.15 9.27
CA ALA A 393 -4.86 -15.02 8.15
C ALA A 393 -3.45 -14.74 7.59
N ARG A 394 -2.76 -15.81 7.18
CA ARG A 394 -1.44 -15.75 6.54
C ARG A 394 -1.52 -16.48 5.22
N GLY A 395 -1.21 -15.76 4.15
CA GLY A 395 -1.13 -16.27 2.80
C GLY A 395 0.29 -16.65 2.40
N SER A 396 0.49 -16.96 1.13
CA SER A 396 1.81 -17.23 0.58
C SER A 396 2.05 -16.66 -0.83
N VAL A 397 3.33 -16.54 -1.19
CA VAL A 397 3.82 -16.23 -2.54
C VAL A 397 4.81 -17.30 -2.93
N ARG A 398 4.56 -18.02 -4.03
CA ARG A 398 5.44 -19.09 -4.53
C ARG A 398 5.80 -18.85 -6.00
N LEU A 399 6.90 -19.45 -6.45
CA LEU A 399 7.18 -19.51 -7.89
C LEU A 399 6.13 -20.37 -8.59
N ARG A 400 5.71 -19.90 -9.76
CA ARG A 400 4.95 -20.71 -10.72
C ARG A 400 5.88 -21.55 -11.59
N SER A 401 7.02 -20.98 -11.95
CA SER A 401 8.08 -21.58 -12.75
C SER A 401 9.41 -20.86 -12.48
N ALA A 402 10.50 -21.39 -13.03
CA ALA A 402 11.81 -20.72 -13.04
C ALA A 402 11.93 -19.58 -14.07
N ASP A 403 10.89 -19.31 -14.87
CA ASP A 403 10.89 -18.21 -15.85
C ASP A 403 10.69 -16.87 -15.12
N PRO A 404 11.67 -15.93 -15.17
CA PRO A 404 11.53 -14.61 -14.57
C PRO A 404 10.36 -13.78 -15.11
N ALA A 405 9.85 -14.07 -16.31
CA ALA A 405 8.69 -13.39 -16.88
C ALA A 405 7.35 -13.91 -16.31
N ALA A 406 7.30 -15.11 -15.74
CA ALA A 406 6.07 -15.70 -15.21
C ALA A 406 5.61 -15.01 -13.93
N LYS A 407 4.31 -14.70 -13.80
CA LYS A 407 3.74 -14.16 -12.56
C LYS A 407 3.83 -15.22 -11.42
N PRO A 408 4.11 -14.81 -10.17
CA PRO A 408 4.11 -15.74 -9.04
C PRO A 408 2.72 -16.34 -8.79
N LEU A 409 2.69 -17.44 -8.05
CA LEU A 409 1.47 -17.94 -7.41
C LEU A 409 1.25 -17.12 -6.14
N VAL A 410 0.12 -16.44 -6.03
CA VAL A 410 -0.25 -15.66 -4.84
C VAL A 410 -1.45 -16.32 -4.18
N ASP A 411 -1.33 -16.66 -2.91
CA ASP A 411 -2.43 -17.10 -2.07
C ASP A 411 -2.63 -16.06 -0.97
N SER A 412 -3.71 -15.29 -1.04
CA SER A 412 -4.02 -14.29 -0.01
C SER A 412 -4.57 -14.91 1.26
N ASN A 413 -5.11 -16.13 1.19
CA ASN A 413 -5.79 -16.83 2.28
C ASN A 413 -6.81 -15.94 3.02
N PHE A 414 -7.62 -15.17 2.30
CA PHE A 414 -8.60 -14.28 2.92
C PHE A 414 -9.62 -15.09 3.74
N PHE A 415 -9.89 -14.63 4.97
CA PHE A 415 -10.70 -15.35 5.95
C PHE A 415 -10.17 -16.74 6.32
N GLY A 416 -8.87 -16.97 6.17
CA GLY A 416 -8.20 -18.17 6.68
C GLY A 416 -8.31 -18.35 8.19
N ASP A 417 -8.45 -17.24 8.93
CA ASP A 417 -8.79 -17.19 10.35
C ASP A 417 -10.27 -16.78 10.52
N GLU A 418 -10.99 -17.45 11.44
CA GLU A 418 -12.41 -17.20 11.68
C GLU A 418 -12.68 -15.81 12.28
N ASP A 419 -11.73 -15.27 13.04
CA ASP A 419 -11.86 -13.95 13.68
C ASP A 419 -11.85 -12.81 12.64
N ASP A 420 -11.12 -12.99 11.54
CA ASP A 420 -11.09 -12.04 10.43
C ASP A 420 -12.47 -11.89 9.77
N LEU A 421 -13.16 -13.02 9.58
CA LEU A 421 -14.52 -13.04 9.05
C LEU A 421 -15.51 -12.45 10.05
N ARG A 422 -15.41 -12.83 11.33
CA ARG A 422 -16.28 -12.33 12.41
C ARG A 422 -16.23 -10.80 12.53
N LEU A 423 -15.03 -10.21 12.58
CA LEU A 423 -14.83 -8.76 12.66
C LEU A 423 -15.34 -8.04 11.40
N THR A 424 -15.14 -8.64 10.24
CA THR A 424 -15.67 -8.10 8.97
C THR A 424 -17.20 -8.05 8.98
N VAL A 425 -17.87 -9.13 9.40
CA VAL A 425 -19.33 -9.19 9.53
C VAL A 425 -19.83 -8.19 10.57
N ALA A 426 -19.16 -8.05 11.72
CA ALA A 426 -19.48 -7.06 12.73
C ALA A 426 -19.41 -5.62 12.14
N SER A 427 -18.38 -5.34 11.35
CA SER A 427 -18.25 -4.05 10.68
C SER A 427 -19.34 -3.79 9.63
N MET A 428 -19.77 -4.81 8.88
CA MET A 428 -20.90 -4.67 7.96
C MET A 428 -22.20 -4.32 8.70
N ARG A 429 -22.44 -4.92 9.86
CA ARG A 429 -23.60 -4.57 10.70
C ARG A 429 -23.52 -3.13 11.19
N PHE A 430 -22.33 -2.65 11.55
CA PHE A 430 -22.12 -1.25 11.90
C PHE A 430 -22.35 -0.30 10.71
N ALA A 431 -21.86 -0.62 9.52
CA ALA A 431 -22.14 0.15 8.30
C ALA A 431 -23.66 0.25 8.02
N ARG A 432 -24.40 -0.85 8.26
CA ARG A 432 -25.88 -0.85 8.21
C ARG A 432 -26.54 0.03 9.26
N LYS A 433 -25.98 0.10 10.46
CA LYS A 433 -26.42 1.05 11.49
C LYS A 433 -26.20 2.49 11.01
N LEU A 434 -25.02 2.81 10.46
CA LEU A 434 -24.71 4.15 9.95
C LEU A 434 -25.69 4.64 8.87
N MET A 435 -26.09 3.76 7.95
CA MET A 435 -27.10 4.08 6.92
C MET A 435 -28.45 4.51 7.50
N LYS A 436 -28.75 4.10 8.75
CA LYS A 436 -29.99 4.39 9.48
C LYS A 436 -29.82 5.48 10.53
N THR A 437 -28.65 6.12 10.58
CA THR A 437 -28.37 7.21 11.53
C THR A 437 -28.44 8.55 10.81
N ALA A 438 -29.07 9.55 11.43
CA ALA A 438 -29.12 10.90 10.88
C ALA A 438 -27.70 11.49 10.71
N PRO A 439 -27.41 12.21 9.60
CA PRO A 439 -28.36 12.60 8.55
C PRO A 439 -28.55 11.58 7.42
N PHE A 440 -27.88 10.42 7.43
CA PHE A 440 -27.96 9.45 6.33
C PHE A 440 -29.34 8.80 6.16
N ASP A 441 -30.07 8.55 7.25
CA ASP A 441 -31.43 7.99 7.23
C ASP A 441 -32.40 8.76 6.31
N THR A 442 -32.22 10.07 6.18
CA THR A 442 -33.02 10.91 5.28
C THR A 442 -32.55 10.85 3.82
N VAL A 443 -31.27 10.60 3.57
CA VAL A 443 -30.62 10.66 2.24
C VAL A 443 -30.60 9.30 1.54
N ILE A 444 -30.46 8.21 2.29
CA ILE A 444 -30.39 6.84 1.76
C ILE A 444 -31.77 6.41 1.25
N ALA A 445 -31.82 5.93 0.00
CA ALA A 445 -33.02 5.36 -0.61
C ALA A 445 -33.19 3.87 -0.27
N GLY A 446 -32.08 3.13 -0.26
CA GLY A 446 -32.08 1.72 0.12
C GLY A 446 -30.71 1.07 0.03
N GLU A 447 -30.53 -0.01 0.77
CA GLU A 447 -29.35 -0.89 0.67
C GLU A 447 -29.41 -1.66 -0.66
N LEU A 448 -28.31 -1.63 -1.41
CA LEU A 448 -28.11 -2.37 -2.64
C LEU A 448 -27.34 -3.68 -2.39
N LEU A 449 -26.20 -3.60 -1.69
CA LEU A 449 -25.40 -4.76 -1.27
C LEU A 449 -25.05 -4.63 0.22
N PRO A 450 -25.05 -5.73 1.00
CA PRO A 450 -25.34 -7.11 0.59
C PRO A 450 -26.81 -7.39 0.26
N GLY A 451 -27.72 -6.46 0.56
CA GLY A 451 -29.14 -6.59 0.29
C GLY A 451 -29.90 -7.09 1.52
N ARG A 452 -31.22 -6.88 1.53
CA ARG A 452 -32.10 -7.18 2.67
C ARG A 452 -32.10 -8.66 3.06
N ASP A 453 -31.87 -9.55 2.10
CA ASP A 453 -31.90 -11.01 2.29
C ASP A 453 -30.65 -11.55 3.00
N ALA A 454 -29.60 -10.73 3.15
CA ALA A 454 -28.44 -11.08 3.96
C ALA A 454 -28.63 -10.57 5.39
N ASP A 455 -29.54 -11.15 6.15
CA ASP A 455 -29.91 -10.73 7.52
C ASP A 455 -29.27 -11.57 8.63
N ASP A 456 -28.98 -12.84 8.36
CA ASP A 456 -28.26 -13.74 9.25
C ASP A 456 -26.73 -13.76 9.04
N GLU A 457 -26.01 -14.41 9.96
CA GLU A 457 -24.54 -14.50 9.94
C GLU A 457 -24.02 -15.33 8.77
N ALA A 458 -24.69 -16.44 8.43
CA ALA A 458 -24.27 -17.31 7.34
C ALA A 458 -24.41 -16.63 5.97
N ALA A 459 -25.46 -15.82 5.78
CA ALA A 459 -25.68 -15.04 4.57
C ALA A 459 -24.65 -13.92 4.43
N LEU A 460 -24.31 -13.23 5.52
CA LEU A 460 -23.24 -12.24 5.53
C LEU A 460 -21.87 -12.87 5.26
N ALA A 461 -21.57 -14.03 5.85
CA ALA A 461 -20.34 -14.77 5.58
C ALA A 461 -20.21 -15.18 4.10
N ARG A 462 -21.29 -15.73 3.51
CA ARG A 462 -21.33 -16.03 2.07
C ARG A 462 -21.13 -14.78 1.23
N PHE A 463 -21.70 -13.65 1.63
CA PHE A 463 -21.49 -12.38 0.95
C PHE A 463 -20.02 -11.94 1.05
N CYS A 464 -19.41 -11.99 2.23
CA CYS A 464 -17.98 -11.69 2.41
C CYS A 464 -17.12 -12.51 1.44
N GLY A 465 -17.32 -13.84 1.38
CA GLY A 465 -16.57 -14.70 0.45
C GLY A 465 -16.74 -14.32 -1.02
N ARG A 466 -17.95 -13.90 -1.42
CA ARG A 466 -18.27 -13.48 -2.79
C ARG A 466 -17.67 -12.12 -3.17
N THR A 467 -17.41 -11.23 -2.22
CA THR A 467 -17.09 -9.82 -2.51
C THR A 467 -15.74 -9.36 -1.98
N VAL A 468 -15.10 -10.12 -1.10
CA VAL A 468 -13.81 -9.75 -0.52
C VAL A 468 -12.78 -9.57 -1.62
N LYS A 469 -11.96 -8.54 -1.44
CA LYS A 469 -10.82 -8.21 -2.29
C LYS A 469 -9.74 -7.56 -1.44
N THR A 470 -8.55 -7.47 -2.01
CA THR A 470 -7.44 -6.73 -1.43
C THR A 470 -7.78 -5.23 -1.28
N ASN A 471 -7.28 -4.62 -0.22
CA ASN A 471 -7.17 -3.16 -0.09
C ASN A 471 -5.76 -2.67 -0.50
N TYR A 472 -5.03 -3.48 -1.27
CA TYR A 472 -3.76 -3.17 -1.92
C TYR A 472 -2.58 -2.95 -0.97
N HIS A 473 -2.56 -3.62 0.17
CA HIS A 473 -1.56 -3.42 1.22
C HIS A 473 -0.77 -4.70 1.57
N PRO A 474 -0.25 -5.47 0.60
CA PRO A 474 0.47 -6.69 0.91
C PRO A 474 1.78 -6.40 1.63
N VAL A 475 2.11 -7.17 2.65
CA VAL A 475 3.38 -7.12 3.41
C VAL A 475 3.87 -8.52 3.79
N GLY A 476 5.08 -8.62 4.36
CA GLY A 476 5.52 -9.78 5.14
C GLY A 476 5.94 -11.02 4.35
N SER A 477 6.17 -10.90 3.04
CA SER A 477 6.66 -12.02 2.22
C SER A 477 8.17 -12.26 2.34
N ALA A 478 8.92 -11.39 3.01
CA ALA A 478 10.33 -11.57 3.36
C ALA A 478 10.63 -10.88 4.69
N PRO A 479 9.97 -11.29 5.80
CA PRO A 479 9.90 -10.48 7.00
C PRO A 479 11.22 -10.49 7.79
N MET A 480 11.51 -9.38 8.46
CA MET A 480 12.44 -9.37 9.59
C MET A 480 11.89 -10.15 10.77
N GLY A 481 12.76 -10.70 11.60
CA GLY A 481 12.36 -11.42 12.81
C GLY A 481 13.55 -11.68 13.74
N PRO A 482 13.27 -12.15 14.97
CA PRO A 482 14.29 -12.39 15.97
C PRO A 482 15.22 -13.53 15.54
N ASP A 483 16.42 -13.55 16.13
CA ASP A 483 17.34 -14.66 15.93
C ASP A 483 16.72 -15.99 16.39
N GLY A 484 16.88 -17.01 15.55
CA GLY A 484 16.29 -18.33 15.78
C GLY A 484 14.84 -18.49 15.28
N ASP A 485 14.16 -17.45 14.79
CA ASP A 485 12.88 -17.64 14.08
C ASP A 485 13.15 -18.30 12.71
N PRO A 486 12.68 -19.55 12.47
CA PRO A 486 12.94 -20.27 11.24
C PRO A 486 12.27 -19.63 10.01
N LEU A 487 11.31 -18.72 10.21
CA LEU A 487 10.62 -18.02 9.14
C LEU A 487 11.05 -16.55 9.01
N ALA A 488 12.02 -16.09 9.81
CA ALA A 488 12.65 -14.80 9.59
C ALA A 488 13.56 -14.88 8.36
N VAL A 489 13.32 -14.00 7.39
CA VAL A 489 14.17 -13.87 6.18
C VAL A 489 15.25 -12.85 6.41
N LEU A 490 14.95 -11.82 7.21
CA LEU A 490 15.87 -10.73 7.52
C LEU A 490 16.20 -10.70 9.01
N ASP A 491 17.35 -10.11 9.33
CA ASP A 491 17.62 -9.62 10.68
C ASP A 491 16.98 -8.25 10.93
N ALA A 492 17.18 -7.70 12.14
CA ALA A 492 16.69 -6.39 12.52
C ALA A 492 17.33 -5.22 11.73
N GLN A 493 18.45 -5.47 11.03
CA GLN A 493 19.12 -4.50 10.17
C GLN A 493 18.66 -4.63 8.69
N LEU A 494 17.62 -5.42 8.43
CA LEU A 494 17.09 -5.72 7.10
C LEU A 494 18.04 -6.52 6.19
N LYS A 495 19.09 -7.12 6.74
CA LYS A 495 20.05 -7.96 5.99
C LYS A 495 19.42 -9.33 5.77
N VAL A 496 19.55 -9.85 4.55
CA VAL A 496 19.07 -11.19 4.22
C VAL A 496 19.94 -12.23 4.92
N ARG A 497 19.33 -13.11 5.70
CA ARG A 497 20.03 -14.14 6.45
C ARG A 497 20.71 -15.12 5.48
N GLY A 498 21.99 -15.41 5.70
CA GLY A 498 22.76 -16.37 4.88
C GLY A 498 23.27 -15.84 3.54
N VAL A 499 23.07 -14.55 3.21
CA VAL A 499 23.64 -13.92 2.00
C VAL A 499 24.21 -12.55 2.34
N ASP A 500 25.52 -12.39 2.19
CA ASP A 500 26.20 -11.12 2.49
C ASP A 500 25.87 -10.05 1.45
N GLY A 501 25.82 -8.79 1.87
CA GLY A 501 25.67 -7.64 0.96
C GLY A 501 24.30 -7.54 0.28
N LEU A 502 23.26 -8.11 0.88
CA LEU A 502 21.89 -8.08 0.39
C LEU A 502 20.93 -7.60 1.47
N ARG A 503 20.08 -6.62 1.15
CA ARG A 503 18.97 -6.18 2.00
C ARG A 503 17.64 -6.16 1.27
N VAL A 504 16.57 -6.23 2.03
CA VAL A 504 15.20 -6.00 1.55
C VAL A 504 14.63 -4.78 2.27
N ILE A 505 14.21 -3.77 1.52
CA ILE A 505 13.85 -2.44 2.06
C ILE A 505 12.42 -2.02 1.72
N ASP A 506 11.56 -2.96 1.35
CA ASP A 506 10.14 -2.69 1.00
C ASP A 506 9.15 -3.37 1.97
N CYS A 507 7.85 -3.31 1.66
CA CYS A 507 6.77 -3.88 2.47
C CYS A 507 6.94 -5.37 2.81
N SER A 508 7.66 -6.14 2.01
CA SER A 508 7.94 -7.56 2.31
C SER A 508 8.72 -7.74 3.60
N ALA A 509 9.53 -6.75 4.00
CA ALA A 509 10.33 -6.78 5.23
C ALA A 509 9.52 -6.63 6.51
N MET A 510 8.30 -6.06 6.45
CA MET A 510 7.49 -5.80 7.64
C MET A 510 7.05 -7.12 8.30
N PRO A 511 7.28 -7.32 9.60
CA PRO A 511 6.91 -8.57 10.29
C PRO A 511 5.40 -8.70 10.51
N ALA A 512 4.72 -7.57 10.69
CA ALA A 512 3.27 -7.48 10.79
C ALA A 512 2.77 -6.26 10.01
N ILE A 513 1.57 -6.35 9.45
CA ILE A 513 0.97 -5.21 8.74
C ILE A 513 0.62 -4.08 9.72
N PRO A 514 0.99 -2.81 9.42
CA PRO A 514 0.60 -1.68 10.26
C PRO A 514 -0.88 -1.34 10.05
N SER A 515 -1.51 -0.76 11.06
CA SER A 515 -2.94 -0.47 11.14
C SER A 515 -3.35 0.76 10.32
N GLY A 516 -3.10 0.72 9.01
CA GLY A 516 -3.45 1.76 8.04
C GLY A 516 -2.81 1.52 6.68
N ASN A 517 -2.99 2.45 5.74
CA ASN A 517 -2.38 2.34 4.40
C ASN A 517 -0.84 2.24 4.48
N THR A 518 -0.23 1.35 3.70
CA THR A 518 1.19 0.95 3.86
C THR A 518 2.21 1.84 3.16
N ASN A 519 1.77 2.88 2.43
CA ASN A 519 2.68 3.75 1.68
C ASN A 519 3.58 4.62 2.58
N ALA A 520 3.04 5.27 3.62
CA ALA A 520 3.88 6.02 4.55
C ALA A 520 4.77 5.10 5.41
N PRO A 521 4.26 3.98 5.98
CA PRO A 521 5.09 3.02 6.71
C PRO A 521 6.29 2.51 5.92
N VAL A 522 6.12 2.16 4.64
CA VAL A 522 7.24 1.66 3.82
C VAL A 522 8.26 2.75 3.50
N MET A 523 7.82 4.00 3.34
CA MET A 523 8.72 5.15 3.15
C MET A 523 9.53 5.42 4.43
N ALA A 524 8.92 5.35 5.61
CA ALA A 524 9.63 5.50 6.89
C ALA A 524 10.62 4.34 7.12
N LEU A 525 10.21 3.10 6.84
CA LEU A 525 11.09 1.92 6.88
C LEU A 525 12.30 2.12 5.96
N ALA A 526 12.11 2.58 4.73
CA ALA A 526 13.21 2.85 3.81
C ALA A 526 14.10 4.01 4.25
N SER A 527 13.54 5.03 4.93
CA SER A 527 14.35 6.09 5.53
C SER A 527 15.20 5.58 6.68
N ARG A 528 14.68 4.68 7.53
CA ARG A 528 15.47 4.03 8.59
C ARG A 528 16.51 3.07 8.01
N ALA A 529 16.16 2.36 6.93
CA ALA A 529 17.09 1.49 6.21
C ALA A 529 18.32 2.26 5.72
N ALA A 530 18.15 3.51 5.25
CA ALA A 530 19.28 4.34 4.87
C ALA A 530 20.23 4.65 6.03
N ASP A 531 19.69 4.86 7.24
CA ASP A 531 20.51 5.09 8.44
C ASP A 531 21.25 3.80 8.85
N LEU A 532 20.57 2.65 8.82
CA LEU A 532 21.19 1.35 9.08
C LEU A 532 22.30 1.02 8.07
N ILE A 533 22.14 1.41 6.80
CA ILE A 533 23.18 1.27 5.78
C ILE A 533 24.34 2.23 6.06
N ALA A 534 24.04 3.45 6.51
CA ALA A 534 25.05 4.45 6.84
C ALA A 534 25.90 4.08 8.06
N GLU A 535 25.33 3.36 9.03
CA GLU A 535 26.06 2.81 10.18
C GLU A 535 27.13 1.77 9.75
N ASP A 536 26.96 1.15 8.57
CA ASP A 536 27.88 0.16 7.98
C ASP A 536 28.86 0.77 6.94
N LEU A 537 28.78 2.09 6.66
CA LEU A 537 29.59 2.76 5.62
C LEU A 537 31.05 2.94 6.00
#